data_AF-A0A9D6FVB2-F1
#
_entry.id   AF-A0A9D6FVB2-F1
#
_cell.length_a   1.000
_cell.length_b   1.000
_cell.length_c   1.000
_cell.angle_alpha   90.00
_cell.angle_beta   90.00
_cell.angle_gamma   90.00
#
_symmetry.space_group_name_H-M   'P 1'
#
loop_
_entity.id
_entity.type
_entity.pdbx_description
1 polymer ?
#
loop_
_entity_poly.entity_id
_entity_poly.type
_entity_poly.pdbx_seq_one_letter_code
_entity_poly.pdbx_strand_id
1 'polypeptide(L)'
;MTLLLALLCLQDPAADELDRLTARLKENPKDARALMQRGTIYQRMNQHDKAIADFDDALRLEPDNAQAHFARGVSLMALKRKDEALASWEKAVALDPKLKTAVEDAKSGRAPRRRGPEEDELARIEEKLRSPNLSEEERSTLTRRADELRRTGGRRGHMGPEDAERMFLEIRDYLKENDPETLRRLEGLRAERRMEEFFNELREVVRRKQEMDELKQRDPEQYAKFLKMRELERRCGELAEKIRRGDKSEDLRKELATALGQLFDLREEMRAKDLAELKRRVEELEKTLQKRRENKQAIIEKKLREMTGEKAVDDW
;
A
#
# COMPACT_ATOMS: atom_id res chain seq x y z
N MET A 1 -4.90 24.20 16.24
CA MET A 1 -5.75 23.71 15.14
C MET A 1 -5.18 22.53 14.38
N THR A 2 -3.86 22.43 14.17
CA THR A 2 -3.22 21.33 13.43
C THR A 2 -3.19 19.99 14.18
N LEU A 3 -3.11 19.98 15.52
CA LEU A 3 -3.23 18.75 16.33
C LEU A 3 -4.66 18.16 16.34
N LEU A 4 -5.69 19.01 16.30
CA LEU A 4 -7.09 18.55 16.21
C LEU A 4 -7.41 18.00 14.81
N LEU A 5 -6.84 18.60 13.76
CA LEU A 5 -6.93 18.11 12.38
C LEU A 5 -6.14 16.81 12.16
N ALA A 6 -5.00 16.62 12.84
CA ALA A 6 -4.25 15.36 12.81
C ALA A 6 -4.97 14.22 13.56
N LEU A 7 -5.69 14.52 14.64
CA LEU A 7 -6.57 13.57 15.35
C LEU A 7 -7.82 13.19 14.53
N LEU A 8 -8.40 14.14 13.78
CA LEU A 8 -9.51 13.86 12.85
C LEU A 8 -9.06 13.05 11.61
N CYS A 9 -7.79 13.08 11.23
CA CYS A 9 -7.24 12.29 10.11
C CYS A 9 -6.78 10.87 10.52
N LEU A 10 -6.83 10.53 11.81
CA LEU A 10 -6.46 9.22 12.37
C LEU A 10 -7.67 8.36 12.76
N GLN A 11 -8.88 8.77 12.40
CA GLN A 11 -10.05 7.89 12.50
C GLN A 11 -9.98 6.85 11.40
N ASP A 12 -9.40 5.69 11.72
CA ASP A 12 -9.60 4.49 10.93
C ASP A 12 -11.12 4.21 10.91
N PRO A 13 -11.81 4.33 9.76
CA PRO A 13 -13.25 4.09 9.70
C PRO A 13 -13.61 2.67 10.12
N ALA A 14 -12.66 1.72 10.11
CA ALA A 14 -12.86 0.38 10.65
C ALA A 14 -12.84 0.35 12.19
N ALA A 15 -12.06 1.20 12.85
CA ALA A 15 -12.00 1.30 14.31
C ALA A 15 -13.27 1.95 14.89
N ASP A 16 -13.73 3.05 14.27
CA ASP A 16 -14.98 3.70 14.67
C ASP A 16 -16.20 2.77 14.49
N GLU A 17 -16.24 2.02 13.38
CA GLU A 17 -17.33 1.07 13.13
C GLU A 17 -17.25 -0.14 14.07
N LEU A 18 -16.05 -0.59 14.44
CA LEU A 18 -15.84 -1.64 15.42
C LEU A 18 -16.40 -1.26 16.80
N ASP A 19 -16.15 -0.03 17.25
CA ASP A 19 -16.66 0.47 18.53
C ASP A 19 -18.19 0.58 18.53
N ARG A 20 -18.77 1.06 17.42
CA ARG A 20 -20.24 1.11 17.25
C ARG A 20 -20.88 -0.27 17.29
N LEU A 21 -20.34 -1.23 16.54
CA LEU A 21 -20.85 -2.61 16.54
C LEU A 21 -20.68 -3.26 17.92
N THR A 22 -19.61 -2.94 18.63
CA THR A 22 -19.38 -3.43 20.00
C THR A 22 -20.38 -2.85 20.98
N ALA A 23 -20.70 -1.55 20.91
CA ALA A 23 -21.76 -0.94 21.71
C ALA A 23 -23.13 -1.56 21.39
N ARG A 24 -23.46 -1.72 20.11
CA ARG A 24 -24.71 -2.36 19.66
C ARG A 24 -24.85 -3.79 20.19
N LEU A 25 -23.78 -4.57 20.19
CA LEU A 25 -23.79 -5.95 20.69
C LEU A 25 -23.83 -6.04 22.22
N LYS A 26 -23.47 -4.97 22.95
CA LYS A 26 -23.74 -4.89 24.40
C LYS A 26 -25.23 -4.68 24.67
N GLU A 27 -25.90 -3.86 23.88
CA GLU A 27 -27.34 -3.60 24.02
C GLU A 27 -28.19 -4.76 23.49
N ASN A 28 -27.77 -5.38 22.37
CA ASN A 28 -28.42 -6.53 21.77
C ASN A 28 -27.41 -7.62 21.39
N PRO A 29 -27.08 -8.54 22.31
CA PRO A 29 -26.10 -9.61 22.07
C PRO A 29 -26.54 -10.65 21.02
N LYS A 30 -27.82 -10.67 20.63
CA LYS A 30 -28.40 -11.65 19.69
C LYS A 30 -28.55 -11.10 18.27
N ASP A 31 -27.81 -10.05 17.93
CA ASP A 31 -27.81 -9.47 16.59
C ASP A 31 -26.79 -10.20 15.69
N ALA A 32 -27.24 -11.24 15.00
CA ALA A 32 -26.41 -12.06 14.12
C ALA A 32 -25.73 -11.23 13.02
N ARG A 33 -26.42 -10.20 12.50
CA ARG A 33 -25.89 -9.31 11.47
C ARG A 33 -24.75 -8.44 12.03
N ALA A 34 -24.93 -7.87 13.21
CA ALA A 34 -23.88 -7.08 13.85
C ALA A 34 -22.66 -7.94 14.21
N LEU A 35 -22.86 -9.18 14.67
CA LEU A 35 -21.78 -10.16 14.88
C LEU A 35 -21.03 -10.46 13.56
N MET A 36 -21.74 -10.73 12.47
CA MET A 36 -21.12 -10.94 11.16
C MET A 36 -20.30 -9.74 10.68
N GLN A 37 -20.84 -8.53 10.83
CA GLN A 37 -20.16 -7.31 10.44
C GLN A 37 -18.90 -7.08 11.28
N ARG A 38 -19.00 -7.30 12.60
CA ARG A 38 -17.87 -7.17 13.52
C ARG A 38 -16.80 -8.22 13.26
N GLY A 39 -17.20 -9.46 13.03
CA GLY A 39 -16.29 -10.55 12.63
C GLY A 39 -15.57 -10.24 11.31
N THR A 40 -16.26 -9.62 10.35
CA THR A 40 -15.64 -9.19 9.08
C THR A 40 -14.61 -8.06 9.29
N ILE A 41 -14.89 -7.12 10.20
CA ILE A 41 -13.90 -6.09 10.57
C ILE A 41 -12.70 -6.74 11.26
N TYR A 42 -12.92 -7.66 12.20
CA TYR A 42 -11.82 -8.41 12.82
C TYR A 42 -11.00 -9.21 11.80
N GLN A 43 -11.61 -9.79 10.76
CA GLN A 43 -10.87 -10.40 9.65
C GLN A 43 -9.98 -9.39 8.94
N ARG A 44 -10.49 -8.20 8.62
CA ARG A 44 -9.72 -7.13 7.95
C ARG A 44 -8.55 -6.65 8.81
N MET A 45 -8.70 -6.71 10.13
CA MET A 45 -7.65 -6.40 11.11
C MET A 45 -6.71 -7.58 11.39
N ASN A 46 -6.83 -8.70 10.66
CA ASN A 46 -6.11 -9.96 10.90
C ASN A 46 -6.31 -10.57 12.31
N GLN A 47 -7.37 -10.17 13.01
CA GLN A 47 -7.76 -10.73 14.32
C GLN A 47 -8.67 -11.94 14.12
N HIS A 48 -8.14 -12.98 13.47
CA HIS A 48 -8.92 -14.14 13.02
C HIS A 48 -9.59 -14.92 14.16
N ASP A 49 -8.97 -14.99 15.35
CA ASP A 49 -9.57 -15.64 16.53
C ASP A 49 -10.87 -14.94 16.96
N LYS A 50 -10.86 -13.60 17.02
CA LYS A 50 -12.06 -12.82 17.37
C LYS A 50 -13.11 -12.88 16.28
N ALA A 51 -12.68 -12.88 15.02
CA ALA A 51 -13.59 -13.06 13.89
C ALA A 51 -14.31 -14.40 13.95
N ILE A 52 -13.60 -15.49 14.27
CA ILE A 52 -14.20 -16.82 14.41
C ILE A 52 -15.22 -16.84 15.54
N ALA A 53 -14.91 -16.24 16.70
CA ALA A 53 -15.85 -16.16 17.82
C ALA A 53 -17.15 -15.45 17.41
N ASP A 54 -17.04 -14.30 16.73
CA ASP A 54 -18.21 -13.56 16.24
C ASP A 54 -18.99 -14.33 15.17
N PHE A 55 -18.30 -15.05 14.27
CA PHE A 55 -18.97 -15.90 13.28
C PHE A 55 -19.62 -17.13 13.91
N ASP A 56 -19.02 -17.73 14.92
CA ASP A 56 -19.59 -18.86 15.67
C ASP A 56 -20.86 -18.42 16.41
N ASP A 57 -20.84 -17.24 17.03
CA ASP A 57 -22.01 -16.68 17.70
C ASP A 57 -23.10 -16.30 16.69
N ALA A 58 -22.74 -15.72 15.54
CA ALA A 58 -23.69 -15.45 14.46
C ALA A 58 -24.31 -16.74 13.91
N LEU A 59 -23.52 -17.79 13.70
CA LEU A 59 -23.99 -19.10 13.23
C LEU A 59 -24.82 -19.86 14.28
N ARG A 60 -24.64 -19.57 15.56
CA ARG A 60 -25.53 -20.10 16.61
C ARG A 60 -26.93 -19.50 16.53
N LEU A 61 -27.04 -18.26 16.06
CA LEU A 61 -28.30 -17.54 15.87
C LEU A 61 -28.91 -17.85 14.50
N GLU A 62 -28.08 -17.92 13.46
CA GLU A 62 -28.47 -18.21 12.07
C GLU A 62 -27.60 -19.35 11.49
N PRO A 63 -27.96 -20.61 11.76
CA PRO A 63 -27.16 -21.77 11.35
C PRO A 63 -26.99 -21.93 9.83
N ASP A 64 -27.96 -21.44 9.06
CA ASP A 64 -28.04 -21.61 7.60
C ASP A 64 -27.42 -20.42 6.84
N ASN A 65 -26.65 -19.56 7.52
CA ASN A 65 -26.01 -18.42 6.90
C ASN A 65 -24.74 -18.86 6.12
N ALA A 66 -24.88 -19.07 4.82
CA ALA A 66 -23.81 -19.53 3.93
C ALA A 66 -22.58 -18.60 3.95
N GLN A 67 -22.79 -17.28 4.03
CA GLN A 67 -21.69 -16.31 4.10
C GLN A 67 -20.92 -16.37 5.42
N ALA A 68 -21.60 -16.59 6.54
CA ALA A 68 -20.95 -16.75 7.84
C ALA A 68 -20.08 -18.02 7.89
N HIS A 69 -20.57 -19.14 7.33
CA HIS A 69 -19.76 -20.36 7.15
C HIS A 69 -18.54 -20.11 6.26
N PHE A 70 -18.72 -19.39 5.14
CA PHE A 70 -17.61 -19.05 4.24
C PHE A 70 -16.55 -18.18 4.93
N ALA A 71 -16.97 -17.09 5.59
CA ALA A 71 -16.08 -16.18 6.28
C ALA A 71 -15.35 -16.88 7.44
N ARG A 72 -16.05 -17.71 8.21
CA ARG A 72 -15.44 -18.57 9.24
C ARG A 72 -14.36 -19.47 8.66
N GLY A 73 -14.62 -20.14 7.53
CA GLY A 73 -13.63 -21.00 6.86
C GLY A 73 -12.37 -20.23 6.43
N VAL A 74 -12.52 -18.99 5.95
CA VAL A 74 -11.38 -18.13 5.62
C VAL A 74 -10.54 -17.80 6.86
N SER A 75 -11.17 -17.43 7.98
CA SER A 75 -10.43 -17.16 9.23
C SER A 75 -9.72 -18.40 9.76
N LEU A 76 -10.37 -19.57 9.72
CA LEU A 76 -9.78 -20.83 10.18
C LEU A 76 -8.59 -21.23 9.33
N MET A 77 -8.67 -21.02 8.01
CA MET A 77 -7.55 -21.30 7.10
C MET A 77 -6.36 -20.39 7.41
N ALA A 78 -6.59 -19.10 7.67
CA ALA A 78 -5.54 -18.15 8.07
C ALA A 78 -4.85 -18.57 9.40
N LEU A 79 -5.58 -19.22 10.30
CA LEU A 79 -5.03 -19.81 11.54
C LEU A 79 -4.46 -21.24 11.35
N LYS A 80 -4.35 -21.72 10.11
CA LYS A 80 -3.90 -23.07 9.76
C LYS A 80 -4.76 -24.21 10.34
N ARG A 81 -6.00 -23.92 10.74
CA ARG A 81 -7.02 -24.89 11.18
C ARG A 81 -7.75 -25.48 9.98
N LYS A 82 -7.02 -26.22 9.15
CA LYS A 82 -7.45 -26.66 7.82
C LYS A 82 -8.72 -27.51 7.83
N ASP A 83 -8.80 -28.50 8.70
CA ASP A 83 -9.93 -29.44 8.71
C ASP A 83 -11.24 -28.74 9.06
N GLU A 84 -11.20 -27.82 10.02
CA GLU A 84 -12.36 -27.01 10.39
C GLU A 84 -12.74 -25.99 9.32
N ALA A 85 -11.74 -25.43 8.62
CA ALA A 85 -11.97 -24.53 7.50
C ALA A 85 -12.68 -25.24 6.34
N LEU A 86 -12.23 -26.45 6.00
CA LEU A 86 -12.84 -27.29 4.96
C LEU A 86 -14.29 -27.63 5.31
N ALA A 87 -14.55 -28.06 6.54
CA ALA A 87 -15.91 -28.36 7.00
C ALA A 87 -16.84 -27.14 6.94
N SER A 88 -16.34 -25.95 7.31
CA SER A 88 -17.09 -24.69 7.18
C SER A 88 -17.37 -24.34 5.72
N TRP A 89 -16.40 -24.50 4.83
CA TRP A 89 -16.62 -24.23 3.41
C TRP A 89 -17.55 -25.24 2.72
N GLU A 90 -17.52 -26.50 3.12
CA GLU A 90 -18.47 -27.51 2.62
C GLU A 90 -19.91 -27.15 2.99
N LYS A 91 -20.14 -26.71 4.24
CA LYS A 91 -21.45 -26.20 4.66
C LYS A 91 -21.85 -24.95 3.89
N ALA A 92 -20.92 -24.01 3.66
CA ALA A 92 -21.20 -22.80 2.87
C ALA A 92 -21.66 -23.13 1.44
N VAL A 93 -20.97 -24.07 0.77
CA VAL A 93 -21.32 -24.49 -0.61
C VAL A 93 -22.61 -25.32 -0.65
N ALA A 94 -22.88 -26.11 0.38
CA ALA A 94 -24.14 -26.85 0.49
C ALA A 94 -25.34 -25.90 0.62
N LEU A 95 -25.17 -24.78 1.33
CA LEU A 95 -26.21 -23.76 1.53
C LEU A 95 -26.32 -22.80 0.33
N ASP A 96 -25.20 -22.40 -0.28
CA ASP A 96 -25.16 -21.61 -1.52
C ASP A 96 -24.11 -22.16 -2.50
N PRO A 97 -24.54 -22.93 -3.51
CA PRO A 97 -23.65 -23.50 -4.52
C PRO A 97 -22.85 -22.46 -5.32
N LYS A 98 -23.27 -21.18 -5.36
CA LYS A 98 -22.51 -20.12 -6.04
C LYS A 98 -21.18 -19.82 -5.36
N LEU A 99 -21.04 -20.18 -4.08
CA LEU A 99 -19.80 -20.02 -3.33
C LEU A 99 -18.75 -21.07 -3.69
N LYS A 100 -19.07 -22.08 -4.52
CA LYS A 100 -18.15 -23.17 -4.88
C LYS A 100 -16.85 -22.64 -5.49
N THR A 101 -16.94 -21.71 -6.45
CA THR A 101 -15.76 -21.09 -7.07
C THR A 101 -14.96 -20.26 -6.07
N ALA A 102 -15.64 -19.47 -5.23
CA ALA A 102 -14.98 -18.66 -4.20
C ALA A 102 -14.27 -19.52 -3.14
N VAL A 103 -14.82 -20.69 -2.82
CA VAL A 103 -14.22 -21.68 -1.91
C VAL A 103 -13.02 -22.38 -2.58
N GLU A 104 -13.12 -22.74 -3.85
CA GLU A 104 -12.01 -23.32 -4.61
C GLU A 104 -10.82 -22.36 -4.71
N ASP A 105 -11.09 -21.08 -4.95
CA ASP A 105 -10.09 -20.01 -4.93
C ASP A 105 -9.44 -19.92 -3.53
N ALA A 106 -10.25 -19.79 -2.48
CA ALA A 106 -9.77 -19.71 -1.10
C ALA A 106 -8.96 -20.94 -0.65
N LYS A 107 -9.31 -22.15 -1.11
CA LYS A 107 -8.56 -23.40 -0.85
C LYS A 107 -7.19 -23.43 -1.53
N SER A 108 -7.07 -22.83 -2.71
CA SER A 108 -5.86 -22.89 -3.54
C SER A 108 -4.74 -21.93 -3.10
N GLY A 109 -4.91 -21.19 -2.00
CA GLY A 109 -3.97 -20.13 -1.59
C GLY A 109 -4.04 -18.87 -2.46
N ARG A 110 -4.84 -18.90 -3.54
CA ARG A 110 -5.37 -17.71 -4.21
C ARG A 110 -6.54 -17.20 -3.37
N ALA A 111 -6.24 -16.68 -2.18
CA ALA A 111 -7.23 -15.93 -1.43
C ALA A 111 -7.95 -14.97 -2.40
N PRO A 112 -9.29 -14.85 -2.36
CA PRO A 112 -9.94 -13.85 -3.19
C PRO A 112 -9.22 -12.55 -2.89
N ARG A 113 -8.62 -11.92 -3.92
CA ARG A 113 -8.31 -10.49 -3.85
C ARG A 113 -9.64 -9.87 -3.46
N ARG A 114 -9.84 -9.61 -2.17
CA ARG A 114 -11.09 -9.02 -1.70
C ARG A 114 -11.06 -7.64 -2.28
N ARG A 115 -11.94 -7.48 -3.27
CA ARG A 115 -12.14 -6.25 -3.99
C ARG A 115 -12.25 -5.14 -2.97
N GLY A 116 -11.41 -4.12 -3.11
CA GLY A 116 -11.60 -2.90 -2.35
C GLY A 116 -13.01 -2.36 -2.64
N PRO A 117 -13.54 -1.47 -1.79
CA PRO A 117 -14.82 -0.80 -2.07
C PRO A 117 -14.87 -0.20 -3.49
N GLU A 118 -13.72 0.22 -4.00
CA GLU A 118 -13.53 0.71 -5.38
C GLU A 118 -13.67 -0.38 -6.46
N GLU A 119 -13.21 -1.61 -6.20
CA GLU A 119 -13.33 -2.74 -7.11
C GLU A 119 -14.74 -3.40 -7.04
N ASP A 120 -15.43 -3.31 -5.89
CA ASP A 120 -16.84 -3.69 -5.74
C ASP A 120 -17.78 -2.69 -6.42
N GLU A 121 -17.49 -1.39 -6.30
CA GLU A 121 -18.19 -0.33 -7.02
C GLU A 121 -18.00 -0.49 -8.54
N LEU A 122 -16.77 -0.76 -8.99
CA LEU A 122 -16.46 -1.03 -10.39
C LEU A 122 -17.26 -2.23 -10.93
N ALA A 123 -17.37 -3.31 -10.17
CA ALA A 123 -18.13 -4.50 -10.56
C ALA A 123 -19.63 -4.20 -10.76
N ARG A 124 -20.24 -3.41 -9.87
CA ARG A 124 -21.65 -2.98 -9.98
C ARG A 124 -21.88 -2.06 -11.18
N ILE A 125 -20.91 -1.20 -11.48
CA ILE A 125 -20.94 -0.30 -12.64
C ILE A 125 -20.85 -1.12 -13.93
N GLU A 126 -19.93 -2.08 -14.01
CA GLU A 126 -19.74 -2.96 -15.17
C GLU A 126 -20.96 -3.86 -15.40
N GLU A 127 -21.61 -4.33 -14.34
CA GLU A 127 -22.87 -5.08 -14.42
C GLU A 127 -24.00 -4.21 -14.99
N LYS A 128 -24.15 -2.97 -14.51
CA LYS A 128 -25.14 -2.03 -15.06
C LYS A 128 -24.87 -1.75 -16.55
N LEU A 129 -23.62 -1.52 -16.95
CA LEU A 129 -23.23 -1.25 -18.33
C LEU A 129 -23.52 -2.40 -19.31
N ARG A 130 -23.73 -3.65 -18.83
CA ARG A 130 -24.17 -4.78 -19.66
C ARG A 130 -25.66 -4.76 -19.98
N SER A 131 -26.45 -3.93 -19.32
CA SER A 131 -27.88 -3.81 -19.56
C SER A 131 -28.14 -3.01 -20.86
N PRO A 132 -28.96 -3.51 -21.80
CA PRO A 132 -29.22 -2.83 -23.07
C PRO A 132 -30.15 -1.60 -22.95
N ASN A 133 -30.81 -1.41 -21.80
CA ASN A 133 -31.83 -0.37 -21.58
C ASN A 133 -31.29 0.92 -20.94
N LEU A 134 -30.00 1.21 -21.06
CA LEU A 134 -29.41 2.43 -20.51
C LEU A 134 -29.54 3.61 -21.47
N SER A 135 -29.86 4.79 -20.95
CA SER A 135 -29.74 6.03 -21.73
C SER A 135 -28.28 6.33 -22.05
N GLU A 136 -28.04 7.07 -23.14
CA GLU A 136 -26.69 7.42 -23.60
C GLU A 136 -25.90 8.23 -22.54
N GLU A 137 -26.62 9.05 -21.78
CA GLU A 137 -26.08 9.91 -20.71
C GLU A 137 -25.68 9.11 -19.46
N GLU A 138 -26.49 8.15 -19.03
CA GLU A 138 -26.17 7.23 -17.94
C GLU A 138 -24.98 6.35 -18.29
N ARG A 139 -24.92 5.86 -19.53
CA ARG A 139 -23.83 5.02 -20.03
C ARG A 139 -22.50 5.77 -20.04
N SER A 140 -22.50 7.02 -20.49
CA SER A 140 -21.33 7.91 -20.46
C SER A 140 -20.85 8.15 -19.03
N THR A 141 -21.78 8.44 -18.10
CA THR A 141 -21.47 8.72 -16.69
C THR A 141 -20.85 7.51 -15.99
N LEU A 142 -21.46 6.33 -16.18
CA LEU A 142 -20.96 5.06 -15.63
C LEU A 142 -19.59 4.69 -16.19
N THR A 143 -19.37 4.91 -17.49
CA THR A 143 -18.07 4.65 -18.12
C THR A 143 -16.97 5.55 -17.55
N ARG A 144 -17.24 6.84 -17.39
CA ARG A 144 -16.27 7.79 -16.78
C ARG A 144 -15.92 7.39 -15.34
N ARG A 145 -16.92 7.01 -14.54
CA ARG A 145 -16.73 6.55 -13.16
C ARG A 145 -15.92 5.26 -13.09
N ALA A 146 -16.17 4.30 -13.99
CA ALA A 146 -15.39 3.08 -14.10
C ALA A 146 -13.90 3.37 -14.42
N ASP A 147 -13.64 4.29 -15.35
CA ASP A 147 -12.27 4.69 -15.70
C ASP A 147 -11.55 5.44 -14.58
N GLU A 148 -12.27 6.25 -13.79
CA GLU A 148 -11.74 6.85 -12.57
C GLU A 148 -11.36 5.78 -11.54
N LEU A 149 -12.25 4.83 -11.25
CA LEU A 149 -12.00 3.74 -10.30
C LEU A 149 -10.84 2.85 -10.73
N ARG A 150 -10.69 2.58 -12.04
CA ARG A 150 -9.52 1.86 -12.59
C ARG A 150 -8.22 2.62 -12.39
N ARG A 151 -8.23 3.96 -12.45
CA ARG A 151 -7.06 4.81 -12.23
C ARG A 151 -6.69 4.94 -10.76
N THR A 152 -7.66 4.95 -9.85
CA THR A 152 -7.44 5.11 -8.40
C THR A 152 -7.16 3.78 -7.69
N GLY A 153 -7.89 2.72 -8.05
CA GLY A 153 -7.81 1.39 -7.41
C GLY A 153 -6.50 0.65 -7.65
N GLY A 154 -5.75 1.00 -8.70
CA GLY A 154 -4.46 0.39 -9.02
C GLY A 154 -3.28 0.77 -8.10
N ARG A 155 -3.47 1.68 -7.12
CA ARG A 155 -2.36 2.21 -6.30
C ARG A 155 -2.26 1.72 -4.86
N ARG A 156 -3.17 0.86 -4.38
CA ARG A 156 -3.05 0.28 -3.03
C ARG A 156 -3.30 -1.22 -3.06
N GLY A 157 -2.31 -1.98 -3.52
CA GLY A 157 -2.23 -3.39 -3.18
C GLY A 157 -2.07 -3.51 -1.67
N HIS A 158 -3.12 -3.90 -0.96
CA HIS A 158 -3.00 -4.33 0.42
C HIS A 158 -2.07 -5.54 0.46
N MET A 159 -0.89 -5.37 1.07
CA MET A 159 0.05 -6.46 1.34
C MET A 159 -0.56 -7.32 2.45
N GLY A 160 -0.88 -8.59 2.14
CA GLY A 160 -1.37 -9.52 3.15
C GLY A 160 -0.28 -9.85 4.17
N PRO A 161 -0.65 -10.31 5.38
CA PRO A 161 0.32 -10.68 6.41
C PRO A 161 1.30 -11.77 5.95
N GLU A 162 0.86 -12.72 5.13
CA GLU A 162 1.73 -13.76 4.57
C GLU A 162 2.73 -13.22 3.54
N ASP A 163 2.30 -12.27 2.71
CA ASP A 163 3.18 -11.61 1.73
C ASP A 163 4.22 -10.72 2.42
N ALA A 164 3.81 -10.01 3.47
CA ALA A 164 4.71 -9.21 4.29
C ALA A 164 5.74 -10.08 5.03
N GLU A 165 5.32 -11.23 5.55
CA GLU A 165 6.23 -12.19 6.18
C GLU A 165 7.24 -12.77 5.18
N ARG A 166 6.78 -13.12 3.96
CA ARG A 166 7.67 -13.57 2.89
C ARG A 166 8.68 -12.48 2.52
N MET A 167 8.22 -11.25 2.28
CA MET A 167 9.08 -10.12 1.96
C MET A 167 10.06 -9.80 3.09
N PHE A 168 9.61 -9.84 4.34
CA PHE A 168 10.47 -9.63 5.50
C PHE A 168 11.59 -10.67 5.55
N LEU A 169 11.28 -11.95 5.35
CA LEU A 169 12.28 -13.02 5.31
C LEU A 169 13.29 -12.84 4.16
N GLU A 170 12.82 -12.43 2.97
CA GLU A 170 13.69 -12.16 1.82
C GLU A 170 14.67 -11.01 2.08
N ILE A 171 14.22 -9.94 2.74
CA ILE A 171 15.09 -8.79 3.04
C ILE A 171 15.86 -8.91 4.35
N ARG A 172 15.54 -9.89 5.20
CA ARG A 172 16.09 -10.01 6.56
C ARG A 172 17.61 -10.09 6.54
N ASP A 173 18.18 -10.94 5.68
CA ASP A 173 19.62 -11.16 5.66
C ASP A 173 20.35 -9.94 5.05
N TYR A 174 19.73 -9.26 4.09
CA TYR A 174 20.18 -7.95 3.61
C TYR A 174 20.22 -6.91 4.74
N LEU A 175 19.18 -6.84 5.58
CA LEU A 175 19.12 -5.90 6.70
C LEU A 175 20.13 -6.23 7.81
N LYS A 176 20.40 -7.50 8.09
CA LYS A 176 21.44 -7.88 9.07
C LYS A 176 22.79 -7.26 8.73
N GLU A 177 23.16 -7.26 7.44
CA GLU A 177 24.44 -6.76 6.96
C GLU A 177 24.45 -5.24 6.79
N ASN A 178 23.33 -4.65 6.36
CA ASN A 178 23.30 -3.26 5.89
C ASN A 178 22.60 -2.29 6.85
N ASP A 179 21.63 -2.74 7.65
CA ASP A 179 20.80 -1.89 8.51
C ASP A 179 20.20 -2.68 9.70
N PRO A 180 21.05 -3.09 10.67
CA PRO A 180 20.61 -3.93 11.79
C PRO A 180 19.70 -3.20 12.79
N GLU A 181 19.67 -1.86 12.78
CA GLU A 181 18.72 -1.08 13.57
C GLU A 181 17.31 -1.18 13.01
N THR A 182 17.16 -0.99 11.69
CA THR A 182 15.88 -1.18 11.01
C THR A 182 15.39 -2.63 11.14
N LEU A 183 16.30 -3.62 11.09
CA LEU A 183 15.94 -5.00 11.38
C LEU A 183 15.33 -5.17 12.77
N ARG A 184 16.02 -4.70 13.82
CA ARG A 184 15.54 -4.78 15.21
C ARG A 184 14.20 -4.08 15.38
N ARG A 185 14.01 -2.95 14.72
CA ARG A 185 12.74 -2.21 14.73
C ARG A 185 11.61 -3.00 14.08
N LEU A 186 11.83 -3.57 12.90
CA LEU A 186 10.86 -4.44 12.23
C LEU A 186 10.52 -5.68 13.06
N GLU A 187 11.53 -6.32 13.66
CA GLU A 187 11.35 -7.46 14.57
C GLU A 187 10.54 -7.07 15.83
N GLY A 188 10.79 -5.88 16.38
CA GLY A 188 10.03 -5.32 17.49
C GLY A 188 8.57 -5.06 17.14
N LEU A 189 8.30 -4.39 16.01
CA LEU A 189 6.93 -4.14 15.53
C LEU A 189 6.17 -5.45 15.28
N ARG A 190 6.86 -6.47 14.78
CA ARG A 190 6.32 -7.82 14.59
C ARG A 190 5.97 -8.50 15.92
N ALA A 191 6.86 -8.41 16.92
CA ALA A 191 6.62 -8.97 18.25
C ALA A 191 5.46 -8.27 18.99
N GLU A 192 5.35 -6.94 18.84
CA GLU A 192 4.30 -6.11 19.42
C GLU A 192 2.96 -6.22 18.67
N ARG A 193 2.88 -6.99 17.57
CA ARG A 193 1.70 -7.13 16.69
C ARG A 193 1.23 -5.80 16.08
N ARG A 194 2.13 -4.82 15.90
CA ARG A 194 1.84 -3.52 15.27
C ARG A 194 1.94 -3.64 13.75
N MET A 195 1.03 -4.43 13.18
CA MET A 195 1.12 -4.89 11.79
C MET A 195 1.05 -3.77 10.76
N GLU A 196 0.30 -2.70 11.00
CA GLU A 196 0.20 -1.57 10.07
C GLU A 196 1.53 -0.82 9.93
N GLU A 197 2.17 -0.52 11.07
CA GLU A 197 3.48 0.12 11.10
C GLU A 197 4.56 -0.80 10.52
N PHE A 198 4.51 -2.09 10.86
CA PHE A 198 5.37 -3.11 10.26
C PHE A 198 5.24 -3.13 8.73
N PHE A 199 4.01 -3.12 8.18
CA PHE A 199 3.80 -3.13 6.73
C PHE A 199 4.29 -1.85 6.07
N ASN A 200 4.06 -0.69 6.69
CA ASN A 200 4.50 0.58 6.13
C ASN A 200 6.03 0.67 6.11
N GLU A 201 6.67 0.30 7.22
CA GLU A 201 8.12 0.30 7.33
C GLU A 201 8.76 -0.74 6.39
N LEU A 202 8.22 -1.95 6.32
CA LEU A 202 8.68 -2.99 5.40
C LEU A 202 8.60 -2.55 3.94
N ARG A 203 7.51 -1.89 3.54
CA ARG A 203 7.31 -1.42 2.15
C ARG A 203 8.32 -0.34 1.78
N GLU A 204 8.60 0.58 2.69
CA GLU A 204 9.63 1.59 2.50
C GLU A 204 11.02 0.96 2.38
N VAL A 205 11.33 -0.05 3.19
CA VAL A 205 12.61 -0.76 3.13
C VAL A 205 12.77 -1.53 1.82
N VAL A 206 11.74 -2.27 1.39
CA VAL A 206 11.75 -2.99 0.11
C VAL A 206 11.92 -2.00 -1.05
N ARG A 207 11.18 -0.88 -1.04
CA ARG A 207 11.31 0.17 -2.06
C ARG A 207 12.73 0.72 -2.11
N ARG A 208 13.31 1.09 -0.95
CA ARG A 208 14.69 1.57 -0.87
C ARG A 208 15.70 0.55 -1.39
N LYS A 209 15.53 -0.74 -1.06
CA LYS A 209 16.39 -1.80 -1.58
C LYS A 209 16.31 -1.87 -3.11
N GLN A 210 15.10 -1.84 -3.67
CA GLN A 210 14.90 -1.83 -5.12
C GLN A 210 15.53 -0.60 -5.78
N GLU A 211 15.32 0.60 -5.22
CA GLU A 211 15.96 1.84 -5.68
C GLU A 211 17.49 1.73 -5.66
N MET A 212 18.06 1.10 -4.63
CA MET A 212 19.50 0.86 -4.54
C MET A 212 20.01 -0.15 -5.57
N ASP A 213 19.27 -1.23 -5.83
CA ASP A 213 19.59 -2.22 -6.86
C ASP A 213 19.50 -1.61 -8.26
N GLU A 214 18.51 -0.75 -8.51
CA GLU A 214 18.37 0.02 -9.74
C GLU A 214 19.50 1.04 -9.91
N LEU A 215 19.87 1.78 -8.85
CA LEU A 215 20.99 2.72 -8.87
C LEU A 215 22.30 1.99 -9.19
N LYS A 216 22.52 0.82 -8.60
CA LYS A 216 23.69 -0.03 -8.87
C LYS A 216 23.80 -0.40 -10.35
N GLN A 217 22.67 -0.62 -11.02
CA GLN A 217 22.64 -0.94 -12.45
C GLN A 217 22.80 0.30 -13.33
N ARG A 218 22.14 1.41 -12.97
CA ARG A 218 22.09 2.65 -13.77
C ARG A 218 23.38 3.45 -13.68
N ASP A 219 23.96 3.57 -12.49
CA ASP A 219 25.14 4.39 -12.22
C ASP A 219 26.00 3.75 -11.11
N PRO A 220 26.89 2.80 -11.48
CA PRO A 220 27.75 2.10 -10.53
C PRO A 220 28.69 3.02 -9.74
N GLU A 221 29.12 4.15 -10.31
CA GLU A 221 29.97 5.12 -9.63
C GLU A 221 29.21 5.84 -8.51
N GLN A 222 27.98 6.27 -8.78
CA GLN A 222 27.12 6.89 -7.77
C GLN A 222 26.72 5.89 -6.69
N TYR A 223 26.50 4.63 -7.04
CA TYR A 223 26.29 3.56 -6.08
C TYR A 223 27.52 3.35 -5.17
N ALA A 224 28.73 3.36 -5.72
CA ALA A 224 29.97 3.25 -4.95
C ALA A 224 30.15 4.43 -3.98
N LYS A 225 29.83 5.66 -4.40
CA LYS A 225 29.82 6.84 -3.52
C LYS A 225 28.81 6.70 -2.39
N PHE A 226 27.60 6.21 -2.67
CA PHE A 226 26.60 5.93 -1.64
C PHE A 226 27.09 4.89 -0.61
N LEU A 227 27.71 3.80 -1.06
CA LEU A 227 28.30 2.80 -0.16
C LEU A 227 29.41 3.41 0.71
N LYS A 228 30.28 4.23 0.11
CA LYS A 228 31.35 4.91 0.84
C LYS A 228 30.82 5.87 1.90
N MET A 229 29.73 6.57 1.58
CA MET A 229 29.02 7.44 2.52
C MET A 229 28.50 6.66 3.73
N ARG A 230 27.82 5.52 3.52
CA ARG A 230 27.34 4.66 4.61
C ARG A 230 28.48 4.10 5.47
N GLU A 231 29.59 3.74 4.86
CA GLU A 231 30.78 3.26 5.59
C GLU A 231 31.34 4.37 6.51
N LEU A 232 31.44 5.60 6.00
CA LEU A 232 31.89 6.75 6.78
C LEU A 232 30.92 7.11 7.90
N GLU A 233 29.60 7.06 7.66
CA GLU A 233 28.58 7.28 8.70
C GLU A 233 28.71 6.27 9.84
N ARG A 234 28.88 4.99 9.51
CA ARG A 234 29.09 3.93 10.51
C ARG A 234 30.36 4.18 11.31
N ARG A 235 31.47 4.47 10.64
CA ARG A 235 32.76 4.76 11.29
C ARG A 235 32.68 5.98 12.20
N CYS A 236 32.02 7.05 11.75
CA CYS A 236 31.77 8.23 12.58
C CYS A 236 30.94 7.89 13.83
N GLY A 237 29.90 7.06 13.68
CA GLY A 237 29.10 6.57 14.80
C GLY A 237 29.91 5.77 15.81
N GLU A 238 30.72 4.81 15.35
CA GLU A 238 31.59 3.99 16.20
C GLU A 238 32.64 4.82 16.94
N LEU A 239 33.30 5.77 16.26
CA LEU A 239 34.27 6.69 16.86
C LEU A 239 33.59 7.61 17.90
N ALA A 240 32.41 8.12 17.59
CA ALA A 240 31.64 8.95 18.51
C ALA A 240 31.21 8.19 19.77
N GLU A 241 30.81 6.92 19.64
CA GLU A 241 30.50 6.05 20.78
C GLU A 241 31.72 5.78 21.66
N LYS A 242 32.90 5.51 21.06
CA LYS A 242 34.16 5.31 21.81
C LYS A 242 34.52 6.55 22.62
N ILE A 243 34.42 7.74 22.02
CA ILE A 243 34.65 9.02 22.70
C ILE A 243 33.63 9.22 23.83
N ARG A 244 32.34 8.91 23.59
CA ARG A 244 31.27 9.05 24.59
C ARG A 244 31.47 8.12 25.79
N ARG A 245 32.04 6.92 25.58
CA ARG A 245 32.38 5.97 26.64
C ARG A 245 33.60 6.36 27.49
N GLY A 246 34.19 7.52 27.23
CA GLY A 246 35.22 8.12 28.09
C GLY A 246 36.63 8.06 27.53
N ASP A 247 36.83 7.57 26.30
CA ASP A 247 38.13 7.62 25.64
C ASP A 247 38.46 9.05 25.21
N LYS A 248 39.40 9.67 25.91
CA LYS A 248 39.84 11.06 25.68
C LYS A 248 41.01 11.15 24.69
N SER A 249 41.32 10.07 23.97
CA SER A 249 42.38 10.07 22.97
C SER A 249 42.21 11.20 21.95
N GLU A 250 43.24 12.05 21.84
CA GLU A 250 43.28 13.11 20.85
C GLU A 250 43.30 12.55 19.42
N ASP A 251 43.86 11.34 19.27
CA ASP A 251 43.94 10.63 17.99
C ASP A 251 42.55 10.19 17.51
N LEU A 252 41.68 9.70 18.41
CA LEU A 252 40.29 9.35 18.07
C LEU A 252 39.49 10.58 17.63
N ARG A 253 39.73 11.74 18.25
CA ARG A 253 39.07 13.00 17.86
C ARG A 253 39.54 13.49 16.50
N LYS A 254 40.83 13.37 16.20
CA LYS A 254 41.40 13.67 14.88
C LYS A 254 40.82 12.73 13.82
N GLU A 255 40.76 11.43 14.10
CA GLU A 255 40.19 10.43 13.21
C GLU A 255 38.70 10.69 12.93
N LEU A 256 37.92 11.02 13.96
CA LEU A 256 36.51 11.39 13.79
C LEU A 256 36.36 12.67 12.95
N ALA A 257 37.18 13.69 13.19
CA ALA A 257 37.16 14.93 12.42
C ALA A 257 37.48 14.68 10.94
N THR A 258 38.48 13.85 10.64
CA THR A 258 38.81 13.46 9.26
C THR A 258 37.66 12.69 8.61
N ALA A 259 37.07 11.72 9.30
CA ALA A 259 35.95 10.93 8.76
C ALA A 259 34.70 11.79 8.51
N LEU A 260 34.40 12.75 9.40
CA LEU A 260 33.31 13.71 9.22
C LEU A 260 33.57 14.66 8.04
N GLY A 261 34.82 15.11 7.84
CA GLY A 261 35.20 15.91 6.68
C GLY A 261 34.97 15.18 5.36
N GLN A 262 35.48 13.94 5.26
CA GLN A 262 35.24 13.08 4.10
C GLN A 262 33.75 12.83 3.83
N LEU A 263 32.96 12.65 4.90
CA LEU A 263 31.52 12.46 4.80
C LEU A 263 30.81 13.73 4.30
N PHE A 264 31.24 14.92 4.76
CA PHE A 264 30.71 16.19 4.33
C PHE A 264 30.96 16.45 2.85
N ASP A 265 32.21 16.30 2.41
CA ASP A 265 32.62 16.50 1.00
C ASP A 265 31.83 15.58 0.07
N LEU A 266 31.73 14.30 0.42
CA LEU A 266 30.99 13.31 -0.35
C LEU A 266 29.49 13.62 -0.44
N ARG A 267 28.89 14.15 0.63
CA ARG A 267 27.49 14.60 0.64
C ARG A 267 27.25 15.86 -0.20
N GLU A 268 28.22 16.78 -0.25
CA GLU A 268 28.14 17.95 -1.13
C GLU A 268 28.25 17.54 -2.60
N GLU A 269 29.17 16.64 -2.94
CA GLU A 269 29.30 16.10 -4.30
C GLU A 269 28.01 15.42 -4.80
N MET A 270 27.43 14.56 -3.96
CA MET A 270 26.18 13.86 -4.27
C MET A 270 25.02 14.85 -4.48
N ARG A 271 24.87 15.84 -3.58
CA ARG A 271 23.84 16.88 -3.71
C ARG A 271 24.01 17.73 -4.96
N ALA A 272 25.24 18.08 -5.32
CA ALA A 272 25.52 18.85 -6.53
C ALA A 272 25.11 18.08 -7.79
N LYS A 273 25.36 16.77 -7.84
CA LYS A 273 24.97 15.90 -8.96
C LYS A 273 23.44 15.75 -9.05
N ASP A 274 22.78 15.47 -7.93
CA ASP A 274 21.31 15.34 -7.88
C ASP A 274 20.62 16.65 -8.31
N LEU A 275 21.14 17.79 -7.85
CA LEU A 275 20.65 19.12 -8.25
C LEU A 275 20.83 19.36 -9.75
N ALA A 276 21.95 18.94 -10.34
CA ALA A 276 22.19 19.07 -11.77
C ALA A 276 21.25 18.19 -12.61
N GLU A 277 20.99 16.95 -12.17
CA GLU A 277 20.02 16.06 -12.83
C GLU A 277 18.59 16.62 -12.72
N LEU A 278 18.21 17.16 -11.56
CA LEU A 278 16.91 17.77 -11.35
C LEU A 278 16.70 18.97 -12.28
N LYS A 279 17.72 19.85 -12.41
CA LYS A 279 17.67 20.99 -13.33
C LYS A 279 17.47 20.56 -14.78
N ARG A 280 18.21 19.54 -15.25
CA ARG A 280 18.02 18.99 -16.61
C ARG A 280 16.60 18.47 -16.83
N ARG A 281 16.05 17.73 -15.86
CA ARG A 281 14.66 17.22 -15.94
C ARG A 281 13.62 18.34 -15.99
N VAL A 282 13.83 19.40 -15.20
CA VAL A 282 12.95 20.58 -15.24
C VAL A 282 12.99 21.22 -16.62
N GLU A 283 14.17 21.44 -17.20
CA GLU A 283 14.30 22.00 -18.56
C GLU A 283 13.63 21.13 -19.63
N GLU A 284 13.74 19.79 -19.53
CA GLU A 284 13.04 18.87 -20.45
C GLU A 284 11.52 18.93 -20.32
N LEU A 285 11.01 19.01 -19.09
CA LEU A 285 9.58 19.15 -18.83
C LEU A 285 9.05 20.48 -19.35
N GLU A 286 9.79 21.57 -19.16
CA GLU A 286 9.45 22.89 -19.70
C GLU A 286 9.36 22.87 -21.22
N LYS A 287 10.34 22.28 -21.92
CA LYS A 287 10.29 22.07 -23.39
C LYS A 287 9.07 21.25 -23.80
N THR A 288 8.75 20.20 -23.06
CA THR A 288 7.59 19.34 -23.34
C THR A 288 6.27 20.08 -23.13
N LEU A 289 6.16 20.88 -22.07
CA LEU A 289 4.99 21.70 -21.79
C LEU A 289 4.81 22.80 -22.84
N GLN A 290 5.91 23.43 -23.27
CA GLN A 290 5.90 24.44 -24.33
C GLN A 290 5.37 23.86 -25.63
N LYS A 291 5.90 22.70 -26.06
CA LYS A 291 5.40 21.98 -27.25
C LYS A 291 3.91 21.62 -27.14
N ARG A 292 3.45 21.21 -25.96
CA ARG A 292 2.01 20.94 -25.72
C ARG A 292 1.16 22.21 -25.81
N ARG A 293 1.66 23.35 -25.35
CA ARG A 293 0.98 24.65 -25.47
C ARG A 293 0.87 25.07 -26.93
N GLU A 294 1.96 25.00 -27.69
CA GLU A 294 1.99 25.30 -29.13
C GLU A 294 1.03 24.40 -29.91
N ASN A 295 1.03 23.08 -29.63
CA ASN A 295 0.08 22.16 -30.26
C ASN A 295 -1.38 22.50 -29.92
N LYS A 296 -1.68 22.82 -28.66
CA LYS A 296 -3.04 23.24 -28.26
C LYS A 296 -3.45 24.54 -28.95
N GLN A 297 -2.54 25.51 -29.02
CA GLN A 297 -2.76 26.78 -29.69
C GLN A 297 -3.05 26.58 -31.18
N ALA A 298 -2.26 25.76 -31.87
CA ALA A 298 -2.48 25.42 -33.28
C ALA A 298 -3.85 24.74 -33.52
N ILE A 299 -4.28 23.86 -32.60
CA ILE A 299 -5.61 23.23 -32.67
C ILE A 299 -6.73 24.27 -32.50
N ILE A 300 -6.58 25.21 -31.55
CA ILE A 300 -7.56 26.28 -31.33
C ILE A 300 -7.63 27.18 -32.56
N GLU A 301 -6.49 27.62 -33.09
CA GLU A 301 -6.44 28.46 -34.30
C GLU A 301 -7.07 27.77 -35.51
N LYS A 302 -6.80 26.47 -35.69
CA LYS A 302 -7.43 25.68 -36.75
C LYS A 302 -8.96 25.66 -36.60
N LYS A 303 -9.47 25.39 -35.39
CA LYS A 303 -10.92 25.40 -35.10
C LYS A 303 -11.55 26.78 -35.29
N LEU A 304 -10.85 27.84 -34.91
CA LEU A 304 -11.32 29.21 -35.12
C LEU A 304 -11.48 29.52 -36.62
N ARG A 305 -10.50 29.15 -37.46
CA ARG A 305 -10.60 29.30 -38.93
C ARG A 305 -11.76 28.50 -39.53
N GLU A 306 -11.97 27.28 -39.05
CA GLU A 306 -13.10 26.44 -39.46
C GLU A 306 -14.45 27.08 -39.08
N MET A 307 -14.53 27.76 -37.92
CA MET A 307 -15.74 28.43 -37.43
C MET A 307 -16.01 29.79 -38.09
N THR A 308 -14.98 30.57 -38.41
CA THR A 308 -15.13 31.90 -39.03
C THR A 308 -15.45 31.82 -40.52
N GLY A 309 -15.39 30.63 -41.12
CA GLY A 309 -15.70 30.45 -42.54
C GLY A 309 -14.67 31.10 -43.47
N GLU A 310 -13.49 31.45 -42.94
CA GLU A 310 -12.36 31.92 -43.74
C GLU A 310 -11.85 30.74 -44.58
N LYS A 311 -12.50 30.51 -45.73
CA LYS A 311 -11.78 30.01 -46.90
C LYS A 311 -10.62 30.97 -47.11
N ALA A 312 -9.41 30.42 -47.19
CA ALA A 312 -8.24 31.17 -47.60
C ALA A 312 -8.62 32.06 -48.79
N VAL A 313 -8.51 33.38 -48.59
CA VAL A 313 -8.50 34.35 -49.68
C VAL A 313 -7.11 34.23 -50.30
N ASP A 314 -6.82 33.06 -50.87
CA ASP A 314 -5.66 32.79 -51.72
C ASP A 314 -6.21 32.66 -53.13
N ASP A 315 -6.61 33.80 -53.70
CA ASP A 315 -6.76 34.10 -55.13
C ASP A 315 -7.56 35.41 -55.21
N TRP A 316 -6.88 36.56 -55.34
CA TRP A 316 -7.26 37.76 -56.10
C TRP A 316 -6.13 38.79 -56.06
#